data_AF-A0A0R1YZD7-F1
#
_entry.id   AF-A0A0R1YZD7-F1
#
_cell.length_a   1.000
_cell.length_b   1.000
_cell.length_c   1.000
_cell.angle_alpha   90.00
_cell.angle_beta   90.00
_cell.angle_gamma   90.00
#
_symmetry.space_group_name_H-M   'P 1'
#
loop_
_entity.id
_entity.type
_entity.pdbx_description
1 polymer ?
#
loop_
_entity_poly.entity_id
_entity_poly.type
_entity_poly.pdbx_seq_one_letter_code
_entity_poly.pdbx_strand_id
1 'polypeptide(L)'
;MHTIDDFLKYSDLTRYDIAKISGISETTLADANQRPVNKMTVKVVQAIAMGVGMTPGRTLDELLRVEGNPIMQFIQAHPYMNHDLVKEVKEFMSDAAEKGIFVENLNFDQYYNQPDTNERAEIALRNKLLDLKDMVKQMEDSQSE
;
A
#
# COMPACT_ATOMS: atom_id res chain seq x y z
N MET A 1 5.38 8.36 4.82
CA MET A 1 5.14 7.87 3.45
C MET A 1 4.70 9.06 2.63
N HIS A 2 5.18 9.20 1.39
CA HIS A 2 4.88 10.35 0.52
C HIS A 2 4.53 9.88 -0.89
N THR A 3 3.62 8.90 -1.00
CA THR A 3 3.26 8.22 -2.25
C THR A 3 2.86 9.19 -3.36
N ILE A 4 2.10 10.24 -3.06
CA ILE A 4 1.69 11.24 -4.04
C ILE A 4 2.92 12.01 -4.53
N ASP A 5 3.80 12.45 -3.63
CA ASP A 5 5.01 13.19 -4.05
C ASP A 5 5.95 12.30 -4.87
N ASP A 6 6.12 11.04 -4.48
CA ASP A 6 6.94 10.08 -5.23
C ASP A 6 6.35 9.76 -6.61
N PHE A 7 5.03 9.67 -6.72
CA PHE A 7 4.34 9.52 -8.00
C PHE A 7 4.49 10.76 -8.90
N LEU A 8 4.33 11.96 -8.35
CA LEU A 8 4.39 13.20 -9.12
C LEU A 8 5.79 13.57 -9.61
N LYS A 9 6.86 13.09 -8.93
CA LYS A 9 8.25 13.25 -9.39
C LYS A 9 8.48 12.72 -10.81
N TYR A 10 7.78 11.66 -11.23
CA TYR A 10 7.93 11.11 -12.58
C TYR A 10 7.35 12.02 -13.68
N SER A 11 6.51 12.99 -13.30
CA SER A 11 5.86 13.93 -14.22
C SER A 11 6.35 15.37 -14.03
N ASP A 12 7.39 15.61 -13.22
CA ASP A 12 7.87 16.94 -12.83
C ASP A 12 6.77 17.87 -12.28
N LEU A 13 5.76 17.29 -11.63
CA LEU A 13 4.65 18.02 -11.03
C LEU A 13 4.77 18.04 -9.51
N THR A 14 4.10 19.01 -8.90
CA THR A 14 3.98 19.14 -7.44
C THR A 14 2.52 19.10 -7.02
N ARG A 15 2.26 18.86 -5.72
CA ARG A 15 0.91 18.99 -5.15
C ARG A 15 0.29 20.37 -5.38
N TYR A 16 1.12 21.41 -5.44
CA TYR A 16 0.69 22.76 -5.77
C TYR A 16 0.13 22.83 -7.21
N ASP A 17 0.79 22.20 -8.18
CA ASP A 17 0.31 22.16 -9.56
C ASP A 17 -1.02 21.40 -9.67
N ILE A 18 -1.12 20.25 -9.00
CA ILE A 18 -2.37 19.47 -8.94
C ILE A 18 -3.50 20.30 -8.34
N ALA A 19 -3.24 21.00 -7.22
CA ALA A 19 -4.22 21.86 -6.57
C ALA A 19 -4.74 22.97 -7.52
N LYS A 20 -3.81 23.59 -8.27
CA LYS A 20 -4.14 24.64 -9.25
C LYS A 20 -4.97 24.12 -10.42
N ILE A 21 -4.67 22.92 -10.92
CA ILE A 21 -5.36 22.32 -12.06
C ILE A 21 -6.74 21.80 -11.68
N SER A 22 -6.83 21.06 -10.58
CA SER A 22 -8.06 20.33 -10.22
C SER A 22 -9.00 21.11 -9.30
N GLY A 23 -8.55 22.24 -8.75
CA GLY A 23 -9.30 23.03 -7.77
C GLY A 23 -9.43 22.36 -6.38
N ILE A 24 -8.70 21.29 -6.10
CA ILE A 24 -8.64 20.70 -4.75
C ILE A 24 -7.63 21.49 -3.91
N SER A 25 -7.85 21.64 -2.60
CA SER A 25 -6.87 22.36 -1.78
C SER A 25 -5.57 21.57 -1.65
N GLU A 26 -4.45 22.28 -1.67
CA GLU A 26 -3.13 21.69 -1.41
C GLU A 26 -3.08 21.01 -0.04
N THR A 27 -3.79 21.54 0.96
CA THR A 27 -3.93 20.91 2.28
C THR A 27 -4.61 19.54 2.21
N THR A 28 -5.61 19.37 1.33
CA THR A 28 -6.28 18.07 1.13
C THR A 28 -5.33 17.06 0.50
N LEU A 29 -4.53 17.48 -0.49
CA LEU A 29 -3.50 16.64 -1.09
C LEU A 29 -2.40 16.30 -0.08
N ALA A 30 -2.03 17.24 0.78
CA ALA A 30 -1.04 17.02 1.84
C ALA A 30 -1.50 15.98 2.86
N ASP A 31 -2.76 16.08 3.33
CA ASP A 31 -3.35 15.09 4.24
C ASP A 31 -3.49 13.72 3.58
N ALA A 32 -3.92 13.67 2.32
CA ALA A 32 -3.99 12.42 1.58
C ALA A 32 -2.61 11.76 1.39
N ASN A 33 -1.56 12.55 1.15
CA ASN A 33 -0.20 12.06 0.95
C ASN A 33 0.42 11.41 2.20
N GLN A 34 -0.14 11.67 3.39
CA GLN A 34 0.32 11.05 4.64
C GLN A 34 -0.33 9.68 4.89
N ARG A 35 -1.28 9.28 4.05
CA ARG A 35 -2.09 8.07 4.21
C ARG A 35 -1.79 7.08 3.09
N PRO A 36 -2.01 5.77 3.34
CA PRO A 36 -1.92 4.78 2.27
C PRO A 36 -2.97 5.02 1.19
N VAL A 37 -2.69 4.57 -0.04
CA VAL A 37 -3.51 4.79 -1.24
C VAL A 37 -4.93 4.25 -1.04
N ASN A 38 -5.10 3.14 -0.33
CA ASN A 38 -6.41 2.56 -0.03
C ASN A 38 -7.31 3.44 0.86
N LYS A 39 -6.77 4.47 1.53
CA LYS A 39 -7.53 5.47 2.30
C LYS A 39 -7.77 6.76 1.54
N MET A 40 -7.24 6.89 0.33
CA MET A 40 -7.48 8.07 -0.50
C MET A 40 -8.91 8.05 -1.02
N THR A 41 -9.54 9.22 -1.00
CA THR A 41 -10.88 9.35 -1.59
C THR A 41 -10.78 9.34 -3.11
N VAL A 42 -11.84 8.87 -3.79
CA VAL A 42 -11.96 8.93 -5.25
C VAL A 42 -11.72 10.34 -5.79
N LYS A 43 -12.17 11.37 -5.05
CA LYS A 43 -11.95 12.78 -5.40
C LYS A 43 -10.46 13.14 -5.48
N VAL A 44 -9.63 12.64 -4.57
CA VAL A 44 -8.18 12.87 -4.59
C VAL A 44 -7.55 12.18 -5.79
N VAL A 45 -7.92 10.92 -6.06
CA VAL A 45 -7.40 10.18 -7.22
C VAL A 45 -7.80 10.88 -8.52
N GLN A 46 -9.04 11.36 -8.64
CA GLN A 46 -9.50 12.13 -9.80
C GLN A 46 -8.75 13.46 -9.98
N ALA A 47 -8.47 14.17 -8.88
CA ALA A 47 -7.69 15.40 -8.90
C ALA A 47 -6.28 15.19 -9.44
N ILE A 48 -5.59 14.15 -8.93
CA ILE A 48 -4.26 13.76 -9.40
C ILE A 48 -4.33 13.37 -10.87
N ALA A 49 -5.29 12.51 -11.25
CA ALA A 49 -5.49 12.05 -12.62
C ALA A 49 -5.66 13.20 -13.61
N MET A 50 -6.43 14.23 -13.22
CA MET A 50 -6.61 15.44 -14.01
C MET A 50 -5.30 16.21 -14.21
N GLY A 51 -4.46 16.32 -13.17
CA GLY A 51 -3.19 17.02 -13.24
C GLY A 51 -2.13 16.28 -14.07
N VAL A 52 -2.08 14.95 -14.00
CA VAL A 52 -1.14 14.13 -14.79
C VAL A 52 -1.64 13.73 -16.18
N GLY A 53 -2.89 14.06 -16.52
CA GLY A 53 -3.48 13.72 -17.82
C GLY A 53 -3.75 12.22 -18.00
N MET A 54 -4.08 11.51 -16.92
CA MET A 54 -4.40 10.07 -16.94
C MET A 54 -5.85 9.81 -16.55
N THR A 55 -6.34 8.58 -16.77
CA THR A 55 -7.63 8.17 -16.20
C THR A 55 -7.48 7.92 -14.69
N PRO A 56 -8.56 8.06 -13.90
CA PRO A 56 -8.51 7.75 -12.47
C PRO A 56 -8.09 6.31 -12.17
N GLY A 57 -8.51 5.34 -12.99
CA GLY A 57 -8.10 3.94 -12.86
C GLY A 57 -6.59 3.77 -13.01
N ARG A 58 -6.02 4.26 -14.12
CA ARG A 58 -4.56 4.19 -14.34
C ARG A 58 -3.77 4.93 -13.27
N THR A 59 -4.30 6.05 -12.79
CA THR A 59 -3.67 6.82 -11.71
C THR A 59 -3.65 6.02 -10.41
N LEU A 60 -4.75 5.34 -10.08
CA LEU A 60 -4.81 4.45 -8.93
C LEU A 60 -3.80 3.30 -9.05
N ASP A 61 -3.73 2.66 -10.22
CA ASP A 61 -2.79 1.57 -10.48
C ASP A 61 -1.33 2.01 -10.26
N GLU A 62 -0.94 3.18 -10.78
CA GLU A 62 0.40 3.72 -10.60
C GLU A 62 0.67 4.15 -9.15
N LEU A 63 -0.31 4.74 -8.46
CA LEU A 63 -0.18 5.07 -7.04
C LEU A 63 0.03 3.82 -6.19
N LEU A 64 -0.73 2.75 -6.46
CA LEU A 64 -0.56 1.45 -5.80
C LEU A 64 0.80 0.82 -6.13
N ARG A 65 1.29 0.99 -7.36
CA ARG A 65 2.64 0.53 -7.75
C ARG A 65 3.75 1.30 -7.03
N VAL A 66 3.62 2.62 -6.90
CA VAL A 66 4.59 3.48 -6.20
C VAL A 66 4.55 3.23 -4.69
N GLU A 67 3.37 3.01 -4.12
CA GLU A 67 3.23 2.50 -2.75
C GLU A 67 3.93 1.14 -2.64
N GLY A 68 3.69 0.23 -3.58
CA GLY A 68 4.24 -1.12 -3.49
C GLY A 68 3.53 -1.93 -2.41
N ASN A 69 4.07 -3.11 -2.08
CA ASN A 69 3.36 -4.03 -1.20
C ASN A 69 3.38 -3.56 0.27
N PRO A 70 2.21 -3.40 0.93
CA PRO A 70 2.14 -2.93 2.32
C PRO A 70 2.92 -3.79 3.32
N ILE A 71 3.02 -5.10 3.11
CA ILE A 71 3.83 -5.98 3.97
C ILE A 71 5.32 -5.69 3.78
N MET A 72 5.76 -5.53 2.54
CA MET A 72 7.18 -5.25 2.26
C MET A 72 7.59 -3.91 2.84
N GLN A 73 6.73 -2.90 2.75
CA GLN A 73 6.94 -1.62 3.41
C GLN A 73 7.00 -1.78 4.94
N PHE A 74 6.07 -2.54 5.52
CA PHE A 74 6.05 -2.81 6.96
C PHE A 74 7.34 -3.47 7.42
N ILE A 75 7.85 -4.44 6.66
CA ILE A 75 9.14 -5.09 6.92
C ILE A 75 10.30 -4.09 6.86
N GLN A 76 10.31 -3.21 5.85
CA GLN A 76 11.36 -2.19 5.71
C GLN A 76 11.34 -1.15 6.85
N ALA A 77 10.15 -0.80 7.36
CA ALA A 77 10.00 0.13 8.47
C ALA A 77 10.49 -0.45 9.82
N HIS A 78 10.52 -1.77 9.96
CA HIS A 78 10.93 -2.47 11.19
C HIS A 78 12.14 -3.39 10.94
N PRO A 79 13.35 -2.84 10.71
CA PRO A 79 14.52 -3.61 10.26
C PRO A 79 15.07 -4.59 11.29
N TYR A 80 14.61 -4.51 12.55
CA TYR A 80 15.10 -5.31 13.68
C TYR A 80 14.14 -6.44 14.07
N MET A 81 13.17 -6.78 13.22
CA MET A 81 12.31 -7.94 13.41
C MET A 81 13.07 -9.26 13.23
N ASN A 82 12.53 -10.33 13.80
CA ASN A 82 12.99 -11.69 13.62
C ASN A 82 13.17 -12.04 12.14
N HIS A 83 14.40 -12.41 11.77
CA HIS A 83 14.79 -12.69 10.40
C HIS A 83 14.05 -13.88 9.78
N ASP A 84 13.77 -14.93 10.57
CA ASP A 84 13.08 -16.13 10.08
C ASP A 84 11.63 -15.83 9.73
N LEU A 85 10.95 -15.02 10.54
CA LEU A 85 9.60 -14.54 10.23
C LEU A 85 9.59 -13.68 8.95
N VAL A 86 10.53 -12.74 8.82
CA VAL A 86 10.64 -11.90 7.62
C VAL A 86 10.89 -12.75 6.37
N LYS A 87 11.74 -13.77 6.48
CA LYS A 87 12.04 -14.70 5.39
C LYS A 87 10.80 -15.52 5.01
N GLU A 88 10.10 -16.10 5.99
CA GLU A 88 8.87 -16.87 5.77
C GLU A 88 7.81 -16.05 5.03
N VAL A 89 7.62 -14.80 5.44
CA VAL A 89 6.67 -13.89 4.77
C VAL A 89 7.05 -13.63 3.32
N LYS A 90 8.33 -13.37 3.05
CA LYS A 90 8.81 -13.12 1.68
C LYS A 90 8.63 -14.33 0.78
N GLU A 91 9.01 -15.51 1.27
CA GLU A 91 8.86 -16.78 0.54
C GLU A 91 7.38 -17.03 0.23
N PHE A 92 6.50 -16.89 1.23
CA PHE A 92 5.06 -17.05 1.03
C PHE A 92 4.49 -16.08 -0.01
N MET A 93 4.91 -14.81 0.03
CA MET A 93 4.45 -13.80 -0.93
C MET A 93 4.96 -14.09 -2.35
N SER A 94 6.18 -14.58 -2.49
CA SER A 94 6.73 -15.03 -3.77
C SER A 94 5.93 -16.21 -4.32
N ASP A 95 5.67 -17.24 -3.51
CA ASP A 95 4.88 -18.40 -3.91
C ASP A 95 3.44 -18.02 -4.31
N ALA A 96 2.81 -17.11 -3.57
CA ALA A 96 1.47 -16.60 -3.89
C ALA A 96 1.47 -15.83 -5.22
N ALA A 97 2.47 -14.99 -5.46
CA ALA A 97 2.61 -14.24 -6.71
C ALA A 97 2.85 -15.16 -7.91
N GLU A 98 3.63 -16.23 -7.76
CA GLU A 98 3.83 -17.25 -8.82
C GLU A 98 2.53 -17.95 -9.21
N LYS A 99 1.61 -18.13 -8.25
CA LYS A 99 0.26 -18.65 -8.47
C LYS A 99 -0.72 -17.61 -9.01
N GLY A 100 -0.27 -16.38 -9.26
CA GLY A 100 -1.12 -15.27 -9.71
C GLY A 100 -2.04 -14.70 -8.61
N ILE A 101 -1.77 -15.01 -7.34
CA ILE A 101 -2.54 -14.51 -6.21
C ILE A 101 -1.88 -13.23 -5.71
N PHE A 102 -2.48 -12.10 -6.06
CA PHE A 102 -2.07 -10.79 -5.57
C PHE A 102 -2.89 -10.42 -4.34
N VAL A 103 -2.21 -10.25 -3.21
CA VAL A 103 -2.89 -9.86 -1.98
C VAL A 103 -3.03 -8.35 -1.94
N GLU A 104 -4.19 -7.91 -2.38
CA GLU A 104 -4.62 -6.52 -2.30
C GLU A 104 -5.49 -6.36 -1.03
N ASN A 105 -5.31 -5.27 -0.28
CA ASN A 105 -6.03 -4.91 0.97
C ASN A 105 -5.43 -5.34 2.33
N LEU A 106 -4.10 -5.32 2.48
CA LEU A 106 -3.48 -5.40 3.80
C LEU A 106 -3.17 -4.02 4.38
N ASN A 107 -3.53 -3.81 5.64
CA ASN A 107 -3.14 -2.62 6.41
C ASN A 107 -2.66 -3.03 7.81
N PHE A 108 -1.89 -2.13 8.43
CA PHE A 108 -1.35 -2.27 9.78
C PHE A 108 -1.91 -1.20 10.72
N ASP A 109 -3.13 -0.70 10.46
CA ASP A 109 -3.70 0.42 11.20
C ASP A 109 -3.81 0.14 12.70
N GLN A 110 -4.22 -1.08 13.07
CA GLN A 110 -4.32 -1.49 14.47
C GLN A 110 -2.97 -1.49 15.19
N TYR A 111 -1.89 -1.76 14.46
CA TYR A 111 -0.53 -1.69 14.99
C TYR A 111 -0.15 -0.25 15.30
N TYR A 112 -0.33 0.66 14.35
CA TYR A 112 0.06 2.07 14.48
C TYR A 112 -0.76 2.88 15.49
N ASN A 113 -1.88 2.34 15.98
CA ASN A 113 -2.63 2.94 17.08
C ASN A 113 -1.98 2.74 18.45
N GLN A 114 -0.81 2.09 18.51
CA GLN A 114 -0.13 1.69 19.73
C GLN A 114 1.38 1.93 19.60
N PRO A 115 2.16 1.83 20.70
CA PRO A 115 3.60 2.08 20.64
C PRO A 115 4.32 1.16 19.65
N ASP A 116 5.18 1.77 18.83
CA ASP A 116 6.03 1.11 17.86
C ASP A 116 7.16 0.35 18.56
N THR A 117 7.12 -0.98 18.48
CA THR A 117 8.12 -1.88 19.07
C THR A 117 8.30 -3.11 18.20
N ASN A 118 9.52 -3.65 18.14
CA ASN A 118 9.83 -4.83 17.32
C ASN A 118 8.94 -6.04 17.66
N GLU A 119 8.73 -6.33 18.95
CA GLU A 119 7.89 -7.45 19.39
C GLU A 119 6.46 -7.34 18.86
N ARG A 120 5.87 -6.14 18.92
CA ARG A 120 4.52 -5.90 18.40
C ARG A 120 4.49 -5.93 16.89
N ALA A 121 5.55 -5.47 16.23
CA ALA A 121 5.67 -5.53 14.77
C ALA A 121 5.71 -6.98 14.30
N GLU A 122 6.46 -7.83 14.99
CA GLU A 122 6.50 -9.27 14.74
C GLU A 122 5.14 -9.94 14.95
N ILE A 123 4.43 -9.60 16.03
CA ILE A 123 3.07 -10.11 16.27
C ILE A 123 2.12 -9.68 15.15
N ALA A 124 2.15 -8.40 14.76
CA ALA A 124 1.30 -7.88 13.70
C ALA A 124 1.60 -8.56 12.36
N LEU A 125 2.89 -8.74 12.03
CA LEU A 125 3.33 -9.40 10.81
C LEU A 125 2.93 -10.88 10.79
N ARG A 126 3.10 -11.60 11.91
CA ARG A 126 2.69 -13.00 12.04
C ARG A 126 1.19 -13.17 11.86
N ASN A 127 0.39 -12.30 12.47
CA ASN A 127 -1.06 -12.32 12.31
C ASN A 127 -1.45 -12.06 10.85
N LYS A 128 -0.82 -11.10 10.18
CA LYS A 128 -1.05 -10.83 8.76
C LYS A 128 -0.65 -12.00 7.87
N LEU A 129 0.43 -12.70 8.18
CA LEU A 129 0.83 -13.91 7.47
C LEU A 129 -0.19 -15.05 7.64
N LEU A 130 -0.80 -15.19 8.82
CA LEU A 130 -1.87 -16.17 9.04
C LEU A 130 -3.11 -15.82 8.22
N ASP A 131 -3.56 -14.56 8.28
CA ASP A 131 -4.69 -14.07 7.47
C ASP A 131 -4.47 -14.38 5.98
N LEU A 132 -3.24 -14.15 5.50
CA LEU A 132 -2.81 -14.42 4.14
C LEU A 132 -2.88 -15.89 3.75
N LYS A 133 -2.35 -16.78 4.59
CA LYS A 133 -2.37 -18.23 4.36
C LYS A 133 -3.80 -18.74 4.27
N ASP A 134 -4.67 -18.26 5.14
CA ASP A 134 -6.08 -18.62 5.14
C ASP A 134 -6.80 -18.12 3.88
N MET A 135 -6.53 -16.88 3.44
CA MET A 135 -7.08 -16.34 2.19
C MET A 135 -6.65 -17.14 0.96
N VAL A 136 -5.36 -17.45 0.83
CA VAL A 136 -4.82 -18.22 -0.29
C VAL A 136 -5.46 -19.61 -0.33
N LYS A 137 -5.56 -20.28 0.83
CA LYS A 137 -6.20 -21.59 0.92
C LYS A 137 -7.66 -21.56 0.44
N GLN A 138 -8.44 -20.55 0.85
CA GLN A 138 -9.83 -20.40 0.41
C GLN A 138 -9.95 -20.18 -1.10
N MET A 139 -9.01 -19.45 -1.71
CA MET A 139 -8.96 -19.25 -3.16
C MET A 139 -8.63 -20.54 -3.92
N GLU A 140 -7.69 -21.34 -3.41
CA GLU A 140 -7.33 -22.65 -3.99
C GLU A 140 -8.51 -23.65 -3.90
N ASP A 141 -9.20 -23.68 -2.75
CA ASP A 141 -10.37 -24.54 -2.55
C ASP A 141 -11.52 -24.16 -3.51
N SER A 142 -11.74 -22.86 -3.75
CA SER A 142 -12.80 -22.34 -4.64
C SER A 142 -12.55 -22.56 -6.14
N GLN A 143 -11.30 -22.85 -6.55
CA GLN A 143 -10.95 -23.18 -7.94
C GLN A 143 -11.00 -24.68 -8.24
N SER A 144 -11.21 -25.51 -7.21
CA SER A 144 -11.25 -26.97 -7.30
C SER A 144 -12.68 -27.54 -7.38
N GLU A 145 -13.70 -26.67 -7.28
CA GLU A 145 -15.13 -26.97 -7.46
C GLU A 145 -15.64 -26.50 -8.83
#